data_AF-A0A6A5GGK7-F1
#
_entry.id   AF-A0A6A5GGK7-F1
#
_cell.length_a   1.000
_cell.length_b   1.000
_cell.length_c   1.000
_cell.angle_alpha   90.00
_cell.angle_beta   90.00
_cell.angle_gamma   90.00
#
_symmetry.space_group_name_H-M   'P 1'
#
loop_
_entity.id
_entity.type
_entity.pdbx_description
1 polymer ?
#
loop_
_entity_poly.entity_id
_entity_poly.type
_entity_poly.pdbx_seq_one_letter_code
_entity_poly.pdbx_strand_id
1 'polypeptide(L)'
;MARIADTLTDAGHNVTFLVPIVDEARKDQLSVKTTKDVIIVEQDEEMRSQVLPVDDDMGQYWETDITSDNIDTAFTVFTDAVHLACNNFMRNKKFLKR
;
A
#
# COMPACT_ATOMS: atom_id res chain seq x y z
N MET A 1 -3.29 9.00 0.57
CA MET A 1 -4.26 8.63 -0.48
C MET A 1 -5.73 8.73 -0.04
N ALA A 2 -6.11 8.35 1.19
CA ALA A 2 -7.49 8.41 1.68
C ALA A 2 -8.24 9.75 1.44
N ARG A 3 -7.58 10.88 1.69
CA ARG A 3 -8.17 12.22 1.47
C ARG A 3 -8.57 12.50 0.02
N ILE A 4 -7.88 11.89 -0.95
CA ILE A 4 -8.21 12.05 -2.38
C ILE A 4 -9.52 11.31 -2.69
N ALA A 5 -9.68 10.08 -2.16
CA ALA A 5 -10.91 9.32 -2.33
C ALA A 5 -12.11 10.08 -1.75
N ASP A 6 -11.97 10.61 -0.52
CA ASP A 6 -13.01 11.41 0.12
C ASP A 6 -13.34 12.67 -0.71
N THR A 7 -12.32 13.40 -1.20
CA THR A 7 -12.54 14.62 -2.00
C THR A 7 -13.34 14.33 -3.27
N LEU A 8 -13.02 13.23 -3.96
CA LEU A 8 -13.75 12.82 -5.17
C LEU A 8 -15.17 12.35 -4.85
N THR A 9 -15.35 11.66 -3.73
CA THR A 9 -16.67 11.24 -3.23
C THR A 9 -17.54 12.44 -2.89
N ASP A 10 -16.98 13.42 -2.18
CA ASP A 10 -17.64 14.65 -1.77
C ASP A 10 -18.03 15.52 -2.98
N ALA A 11 -17.27 15.44 -4.07
CA ALA A 11 -17.60 16.07 -5.35
C ALA A 11 -18.72 15.34 -6.14
N GLY A 12 -19.23 14.22 -5.64
CA GLY A 12 -20.33 13.47 -6.23
C GLY A 12 -19.91 12.34 -7.19
N HIS A 13 -18.62 12.00 -7.25
CA HIS A 13 -18.17 10.85 -8.03
C HIS A 13 -18.44 9.52 -7.31
N ASN A 14 -18.72 8.46 -8.07
CA ASN A 14 -18.77 7.11 -7.52
C ASN A 14 -17.36 6.53 -7.43
N VAL A 15 -16.80 6.50 -6.22
CA VAL A 15 -15.40 6.14 -5.96
C VAL A 15 -15.34 4.80 -5.23
N THR A 16 -14.55 3.87 -5.76
CA THR A 16 -14.11 2.65 -5.06
C THR A 16 -12.65 2.82 -4.65
N PHE A 17 -12.33 2.61 -3.38
CA PHE A 17 -10.97 2.72 -2.85
C PHE A 17 -10.38 1.33 -2.59
N LEU A 18 -9.41 0.94 -3.42
CA LEU A 18 -8.69 -0.33 -3.28
C LEU A 18 -7.47 -0.15 -2.36
N VAL A 19 -7.36 -1.02 -1.35
CA VAL A 19 -6.32 -0.95 -0.33
C VAL A 19 -5.65 -2.31 -0.15
N PRO A 20 -4.50 -2.55 -0.79
CA PRO A 20 -3.66 -3.68 -0.44
C PRO A 20 -2.92 -3.42 0.87
N ILE A 21 -3.04 -4.37 1.81
CA ILE A 21 -2.38 -4.29 3.12
C ILE A 21 -0.95 -4.80 2.96
N VAL A 22 0.01 -3.89 3.09
CA VAL A 22 1.45 -4.19 2.98
C VAL A 22 2.11 -4.35 4.34
N ASP A 23 1.64 -3.58 5.31
CA ASP A 23 2.03 -3.65 6.70
C ASP A 23 0.78 -3.83 7.57
N GLU A 24 0.66 -5.01 8.18
CA GLU A 24 -0.46 -5.37 9.07
C GLU A 24 -0.56 -4.42 10.27
N ALA A 25 0.55 -3.87 10.76
CA ALA A 25 0.54 -2.94 11.89
C ALA A 25 -0.18 -1.63 11.57
N ARG A 26 -0.36 -1.31 10.29
CA ARG A 26 -0.96 -0.06 9.81
C ARG A 26 -2.35 -0.22 9.21
N LYS A 27 -2.90 -1.44 9.19
CA LYS A 27 -4.21 -1.70 8.55
C LYS A 27 -5.35 -0.85 9.12
N ASP A 28 -5.32 -0.58 10.42
CA ASP A 28 -6.37 0.18 11.11
C ASP A 28 -6.20 1.70 10.98
N GLN A 29 -5.15 2.16 10.29
CA GLN A 29 -4.88 3.59 10.05
C GLN A 29 -5.55 4.13 8.77
N LEU A 30 -6.40 3.32 8.13
CA LEU A 30 -7.13 3.72 6.93
C LEU A 30 -8.11 4.87 7.23
N SER A 31 -7.78 6.05 6.71
CA SER A 31 -8.38 7.32 7.11
C SER A 31 -9.47 7.84 6.16
N VAL A 32 -10.17 6.97 5.40
CA VAL A 32 -11.30 7.40 4.56
C VAL A 32 -12.53 7.66 5.42
N LYS A 33 -13.23 8.78 5.18
CA LYS A 33 -14.37 9.23 5.98
C LYS A 33 -15.69 9.14 5.22
N THR A 34 -15.70 9.59 3.97
CA THR A 34 -16.91 9.71 3.16
C THR A 34 -16.98 8.64 2.07
N THR A 35 -15.83 8.18 1.56
CA THR A 35 -15.79 7.01 0.67
C THR A 35 -16.16 5.73 1.41
N LYS A 36 -17.28 5.11 1.02
CA LYS A 36 -17.79 3.87 1.67
C LYS A 36 -17.40 2.59 0.94
N ASP A 37 -17.23 2.63 -0.38
CA ASP A 37 -16.85 1.46 -1.16
C ASP A 37 -15.33 1.26 -1.05
N VAL A 38 -14.92 0.51 -0.02
CA VAL A 38 -13.52 0.23 0.28
C VAL A 38 -13.29 -1.27 0.12
N ILE A 39 -12.34 -1.62 -0.74
CA ILE A 39 -11.93 -3.00 -0.99
C ILE A 39 -10.57 -3.20 -0.32
N ILE A 40 -10.56 -3.96 0.77
CA ILE A 40 -9.33 -4.32 1.47
C ILE A 40 -8.81 -5.65 0.91
N VAL A 41 -7.54 -5.67 0.55
CA VAL A 41 -6.83 -6.87 0.08
C VAL A 41 -5.84 -7.26 1.16
N GLU A 42 -6.26 -8.24 1.96
CA GLU A 42 -5.45 -8.84 3.03
C GLU A 42 -4.21 -9.56 2.46
N GLN A 43 -3.19 -9.74 3.31
CA GLN A 43 -2.00 -10.50 2.94
C GLN A 43 -2.30 -12.00 2.86
N ASP A 44 -1.88 -12.64 1.77
CA ASP A 44 -1.82 -14.10 1.65
C ASP A 44 -0.61 -14.69 2.40
N GLU A 45 -0.55 -16.02 2.51
CA GLU A 45 0.54 -16.72 3.22
C GLU A 45 1.92 -16.40 2.62
N GLU A 46 2.00 -16.28 1.29
CA GLU A 46 3.25 -15.98 0.57
C GLU A 46 3.77 -14.59 0.92
N MET A 47 2.90 -13.59 0.90
CA MET A 47 3.25 -12.21 1.28
C MET A 47 3.67 -12.13 2.75
N ARG A 48 2.90 -12.71 3.67
CA ARG A 48 3.21 -12.70 5.12
C ARG A 48 4.59 -13.28 5.44
N SER A 49 5.04 -14.26 4.66
CA SER A 49 6.36 -14.87 4.83
C SER A 49 7.54 -14.00 4.37
N GLN A 50 7.27 -12.96 3.58
CA GLN A 50 8.26 -12.10 2.93
C GLN A 50 8.20 -10.63 3.38
N VAL A 51 7.22 -10.24 4.20
CA VAL A 51 7.13 -8.87 4.69
C VAL A 51 8.34 -8.55 5.56
N LEU A 52 9.17 -7.62 5.10
CA LEU A 52 10.21 -7.00 5.90
C LEU A 52 9.58 -5.92 6.80
N PRO A 53 9.96 -5.82 8.08
CA PRO A 53 9.52 -4.74 8.93
C PRO A 53 9.95 -3.40 8.31
N VAL A 54 8.97 -2.59 7.92
CA VAL A 54 9.22 -1.28 7.30
C VAL A 54 9.95 -0.38 8.30
N ASP A 55 9.65 -0.49 9.60
CA ASP A 55 10.09 0.45 10.62
C ASP A 55 11.47 0.21 11.26
N ASP A 56 12.20 -0.84 10.87
CA ASP A 56 13.42 -1.24 11.60
C ASP A 56 14.61 -0.26 11.42
N ASP A 57 14.62 0.50 10.32
CA ASP A 57 15.57 1.61 10.14
C ASP A 57 14.96 2.70 9.26
N MET A 58 14.13 3.57 9.85
CA MET A 58 13.60 4.75 9.15
C MET A 58 14.57 5.94 9.14
N GLY A 59 15.63 5.88 9.97
CA GLY A 59 16.63 6.95 10.09
C GLY A 59 17.43 7.13 8.80
N GLN A 60 17.77 6.02 8.14
CA GLN A 60 18.47 6.05 6.85
C GLN A 60 17.75 6.89 5.77
N TYR A 61 16.41 6.94 5.76
CA TYR A 61 15.65 7.76 4.80
C TYR A 61 15.76 9.26 5.07
N TRP A 62 16.03 9.64 6.32
CA TRP A 62 16.16 11.03 6.71
C TRP A 62 17.60 11.54 6.57
N GLU A 63 18.58 10.65 6.78
CA GLU A 63 20.00 10.99 6.77
C GLU A 63 20.67 10.83 5.39
N THR A 64 20.07 10.04 4.49
CA THR A 64 20.65 9.78 3.16
C THR A 64 20.24 10.86 2.15
N ASP A 65 21.22 11.54 1.57
CA ASP A 65 21.00 12.37 0.38
C ASP A 65 20.66 11.50 -0.83
N ILE A 66 19.47 11.70 -1.39
CA ILE A 66 19.00 10.96 -2.57
C ILE A 66 19.60 11.57 -3.83
N THR A 67 20.33 10.74 -4.57
CA THR A 67 20.95 11.07 -5.87
C THR A 67 20.48 10.08 -6.93
N SER A 68 20.78 10.34 -8.20
CA SER A 68 20.47 9.40 -9.29
C SER A 68 21.08 8.03 -9.10
N ASP A 69 22.20 7.95 -8.37
CA ASP A 69 23.02 6.75 -8.29
C ASP A 69 22.56 5.81 -7.16
N ASN A 70 21.86 6.34 -6.14
CA ASN A 70 21.44 5.58 -4.97
C ASN A 70 19.91 5.45 -4.82
N ILE A 71 19.12 6.11 -5.67
CA ILE A 71 17.66 6.16 -5.55
C ILE A 71 17.01 4.76 -5.61
N ASP A 72 17.48 3.89 -6.50
CA ASP A 72 16.93 2.53 -6.62
C ASP A 72 17.15 1.73 -5.33
N THR A 73 18.36 1.80 -4.78
CA THR A 73 18.70 1.13 -3.52
C THR A 73 17.94 1.73 -2.34
N ALA A 74 17.88 3.06 -2.25
CA ALA A 74 17.18 3.76 -1.17
C ALA A 74 15.71 3.33 -1.11
N PHE A 75 15.03 3.23 -2.25
CA PHE A 75 13.62 2.88 -2.31
C PHE A 75 13.34 1.38 -2.57
N THR A 76 14.34 0.50 -2.48
CA THR A 76 14.16 -0.93 -2.77
C THR A 76 13.12 -1.55 -1.84
N VAL A 77 13.17 -1.27 -0.54
CA VAL A 77 12.18 -1.80 0.44
C VAL A 77 10.76 -1.43 0.06
N PHE A 78 10.51 -0.18 -0.34
CA PHE A 78 9.19 0.27 -0.78
C PHE A 78 8.78 -0.39 -2.09
N THR A 79 9.70 -0.50 -3.05
CA THR A 79 9.44 -1.08 -4.37
C THR A 79 9.11 -2.57 -4.24
N ASP A 80 9.88 -3.32 -3.45
CA ASP A 80 9.64 -4.74 -3.19
C ASP A 80 8.32 -4.95 -2.46
N ALA A 81 8.01 -4.10 -1.48
CA ALA A 81 6.75 -4.16 -0.76
C ALA A 81 5.54 -3.92 -1.69
N VAL A 82 5.65 -2.98 -2.64
CA VAL A 82 4.64 -2.75 -3.68
C VAL A 82 4.53 -3.95 -4.63
N HIS A 83 5.65 -4.52 -5.08
CA HIS A 83 5.65 -5.71 -5.94
C HIS A 83 4.97 -6.90 -5.26
N LEU A 84 5.28 -7.16 -3.99
CA LEU A 84 4.65 -8.22 -3.20
C LEU A 84 3.14 -7.99 -3.07
N ALA A 85 2.71 -6.77 -2.78
CA ALA A 85 1.31 -6.39 -2.69
C ALA A 85 0.56 -6.60 -4.02
N CYS A 86 1.17 -6.20 -5.13
CA CYS A 86 0.63 -6.42 -6.47
C CYS A 86 0.50 -7.91 -6.80
N ASN A 87 1.52 -8.70 -6.50
CA ASN A 87 1.49 -10.15 -6.74
C ASN A 87 0.40 -10.83 -5.90
N ASN A 88 0.28 -10.48 -4.61
CA ASN A 88 -0.80 -10.94 -3.74
C ASN A 88 -2.19 -10.59 -4.32
N PHE A 89 -2.38 -9.33 -4.75
CA PHE A 89 -3.62 -8.92 -5.39
C PHE A 89 -3.93 -9.73 -6.66
N MET A 90 -2.94 -9.93 -7.53
CA MET A 90 -3.10 -10.64 -8.80
C MET A 90 -3.37 -12.14 -8.62
N ARG A 91 -2.85 -12.76 -7.56
CA ARG A 91 -3.18 -14.14 -7.19
C ARG A 91 -4.62 -14.27 -6.70
N ASN A 92 -5.17 -13.22 -6.11
CA ASN A 92 -6.51 -13.24 -5.52
C ASN A 92 -7.61 -13.07 -6.59
N LYS A 93 -7.93 -14.18 -7.25
CA LYS A 93 -8.93 -14.27 -8.34
C LYS A 93 -10.33 -13.78 -7.97
N LYS A 94 -10.64 -13.64 -6.67
CA LYS A 94 -11.92 -13.09 -6.19
C LYS A 94 -12.11 -11.63 -6.62
N PHE A 95 -11.03 -10.85 -6.68
CA PHE A 95 -11.10 -9.43 -7.07
C PHE A 95 -11.06 -9.23 -8.59
N LEU A 96 -10.54 -10.20 -9.34
CA LEU A 96 -10.35 -10.10 -10.81
C LEU A 96 -11.55 -10.62 -11.62
N LYS A 97 -12.52 -11.28 -10.98
CA LYS A 97 -13.74 -11.77 -11.63
C LYS A 97 -14.92 -10.93 -11.17
N ARG A 98 -15.12 -9.77 -11.79
CA ARG A 98 -16.29 -8.92 -11.59
C ARG A 98 -17.09 -8.82 -12.88
#